data_AF-A0A7C2EGE7-F1
#
_entry.id   AF-A0A7C2EGE7-F1
#
_cell.length_a   1.000
_cell.length_b   1.000
_cell.length_c   1.000
_cell.angle_alpha   90.00
_cell.angle_beta   90.00
_cell.angle_gamma   90.00
#
_symmetry.space_group_name_H-M   'P 1'
#
loop_
_entity.id
_entity.type
_entity.pdbx_description
1 polymer ?
#
loop_
_entity_poly.entity_id
_entity_poly.type
_entity_poly.pdbx_seq_one_letter_code
_entity_poly.pdbx_strand_id
1 'polypeptide(L)'
;MRTESEIRQEEAERPTAMILSVGGSAAPIVASLKAQRPKLVCFFVSRESRAMVDTEILPALDYRPRHHDWIETPAAEDLLECCRVLERELPRLMDKWMISLDAAVVDYTGGTKTMSVALALATIQAVSRYTYVGGSERTRGGLGVVVDGKERMLHQVNPWDALALSARRRASLLFKGGRYEGAADEFRSVASRVSPGEKAVYHGLEDLCCGYAEWDRFAHRRGQDLLFKSLTALDSFAAGSGDPAWTHLVEVVRRHAALLRDMAGEGGESLRVADLIANARRRGDLEARYDDAVARLYSALEMAARSRLAGRYNINTAKVLPDQVPETLRSDFCCRFMASESDNMGNLKLPLYAAYRLLIEFNDDLGSRFRAHEKEVTALLDSRNKSILAHGGQPVSEDLYKRFLGLAMEVVGLRVGDLPEFPRLPW
;
A
#
# COMPACT_ATOMS: atom_id res chain seq x y z
N MET A 1 -44.50 22.68 1.89
CA MET A 1 -44.40 21.24 1.53
C MET A 1 -43.01 21.03 0.97
N ARG A 2 -42.22 20.12 1.55
CA ARG A 2 -40.87 19.78 1.05
C ARG A 2 -40.99 18.96 -0.23
N THR A 3 -40.03 19.09 -1.13
CA THR A 3 -40.02 18.43 -2.45
C THR A 3 -39.58 16.97 -2.35
N GLU A 4 -40.03 16.09 -3.26
CA GLU A 4 -39.64 14.67 -3.27
C GLU A 4 -38.12 14.46 -3.41
N SER A 5 -37.40 15.39 -4.05
CA SER A 5 -35.94 15.37 -4.13
C SER A 5 -35.27 15.67 -2.79
N GLU A 6 -35.80 16.62 -2.01
CA GLU A 6 -35.32 16.93 -0.66
C GLU A 6 -35.56 15.75 0.29
N ILE A 7 -36.71 15.08 0.19
CA ILE A 7 -37.04 13.89 0.99
C ILE A 7 -36.10 12.73 0.66
N ARG A 8 -35.79 12.49 -0.63
CA ARG A 8 -34.85 11.44 -1.06
C ARG A 8 -33.40 11.74 -0.66
N GLN A 9 -33.02 13.01 -0.59
CA GLN A 9 -31.70 13.45 -0.14
C GLN A 9 -31.56 13.37 1.40
N GLU A 10 -32.61 13.72 2.15
CA GLU A 10 -32.70 13.51 3.62
C GLU A 10 -32.72 12.02 4.00
N GLU A 11 -33.37 11.15 3.20
CA GLU A 11 -33.35 9.69 3.42
C GLU A 11 -31.99 9.06 3.13
N ALA A 12 -31.20 9.64 2.22
CA ALA A 12 -29.85 9.19 1.91
C ALA A 12 -28.80 9.57 2.98
N GLU A 13 -29.09 10.56 3.84
CA GLU A 13 -28.17 11.02 4.91
C GLU A 13 -28.36 10.30 6.26
N ARG A 14 -29.47 9.56 6.44
CA ARG A 14 -29.79 8.88 7.70
C ARG A 14 -28.90 7.65 7.91
N PRO A 15 -28.25 7.52 9.07
CA PRO A 15 -27.38 6.38 9.33
C PRO A 15 -28.17 5.07 9.42
N THR A 16 -27.60 3.99 8.88
CA THR A 16 -28.18 2.65 8.98
C THR A 16 -28.26 2.20 10.44
N ALA A 17 -27.18 2.44 11.20
CA ALA A 17 -27.08 2.11 12.60
C ALA A 17 -26.52 3.26 13.43
N MET A 18 -26.85 3.28 14.72
CA MET A 18 -26.30 4.21 15.68
C MET A 18 -25.90 3.48 16.95
N ILE A 19 -24.69 3.76 17.44
CA ILE A 19 -24.17 3.23 18.70
C ILE A 19 -23.99 4.42 19.62
N LEU A 20 -24.59 4.37 20.82
CA LEU A 20 -24.60 5.54 21.69
C LEU A 20 -24.46 5.17 23.16
N SER A 21 -23.69 5.96 23.90
CA SER A 21 -23.54 5.78 25.34
C SER A 21 -24.67 6.47 26.09
N VAL A 22 -25.22 5.80 27.11
CA VAL A 22 -26.34 6.28 27.93
C VAL A 22 -25.86 6.51 29.36
N GLY A 23 -26.25 7.64 29.94
CA GLY A 23 -25.88 8.03 31.30
C GLY A 23 -27.12 8.38 32.13
N GLY A 24 -26.98 9.33 33.05
CA GLY A 24 -28.05 9.72 33.96
C GLY A 24 -29.15 10.63 33.38
N SER A 25 -29.18 10.88 32.06
CA SER A 25 -30.21 11.73 31.43
C SER A 25 -30.62 11.19 30.07
N ALA A 26 -31.93 11.00 29.89
CA ALA A 26 -32.53 10.52 28.65
C ALA A 26 -32.63 11.62 27.58
N ALA A 27 -32.85 12.87 27.96
CA ALA A 27 -33.20 13.95 27.03
C ALA A 27 -32.19 14.18 25.89
N PRO A 28 -30.86 14.23 26.14
CA PRO A 28 -29.88 14.38 25.06
C PRO A 28 -29.85 13.18 24.11
N ILE A 29 -30.09 11.98 24.63
CA ILE A 29 -30.13 10.74 23.84
C ILE A 29 -31.37 10.71 22.94
N VAL A 30 -32.53 11.07 23.50
CA VAL A 30 -33.78 11.21 22.76
C VAL A 30 -33.63 12.26 21.66
N ALA A 31 -33.01 13.40 21.95
CA ALA A 31 -32.75 14.44 20.95
C ALA A 31 -31.88 13.91 19.79
N SER A 32 -30.78 13.21 20.09
CA SER A 32 -29.92 12.64 19.04
C SER A 32 -30.64 11.61 18.18
N LEU A 33 -31.40 10.70 18.80
CA LEU A 33 -32.16 9.67 18.09
C LEU A 33 -33.27 10.27 17.22
N LYS A 34 -34.01 11.27 17.70
CA LYS A 34 -35.05 11.96 16.91
C LYS A 34 -34.48 12.69 15.70
N ALA A 35 -33.31 13.28 15.84
CA ALA A 35 -32.64 13.97 14.75
C ALA A 35 -32.14 13.00 13.66
N GLN A 36 -31.53 11.89 14.06
CA GLN A 36 -30.87 10.97 13.11
C GLN A 36 -31.77 9.85 12.58
N ARG A 37 -32.80 9.46 13.35
CA ARG A 37 -33.76 8.39 13.06
C ARG A 37 -33.12 7.09 12.50
N PRO A 38 -32.07 6.53 13.13
CA PRO A 38 -31.42 5.29 12.69
C PRO A 38 -32.37 4.08 12.68
N LYS A 39 -32.10 3.12 11.79
CA LYS A 39 -32.87 1.87 11.72
C LYS A 39 -32.48 0.88 12.83
N LEU A 40 -31.19 0.86 13.19
CA LEU A 40 -30.63 -0.03 14.21
C LEU A 40 -29.99 0.82 15.32
N VAL A 41 -30.24 0.50 16.59
CA VAL A 41 -29.74 1.27 17.73
C VAL A 41 -29.06 0.39 18.77
N CYS A 42 -27.80 0.68 19.11
CA CYS A 42 -27.06 0.02 20.17
C CYS A 42 -26.89 1.00 21.33
N PHE A 43 -27.44 0.66 22.49
CA PHE A 43 -27.25 1.42 23.72
C PHE A 43 -26.07 0.86 24.52
N PHE A 44 -24.99 1.62 24.65
CA PHE A 44 -23.91 1.31 25.58
C PHE A 44 -24.26 1.87 26.98
N VAL A 45 -24.60 0.98 27.90
CA VAL A 45 -25.23 1.31 29.19
C VAL A 45 -24.40 0.78 30.36
N SER A 46 -24.56 1.42 31.52
CA SER A 46 -24.24 0.83 32.82
C SER A 46 -25.44 0.07 33.37
N ARG A 47 -25.25 -0.69 34.46
CA ARG A 47 -26.34 -1.33 35.20
C ARG A 47 -27.44 -0.34 35.62
N GLU A 48 -27.04 0.84 36.06
CA GLU A 48 -27.92 1.89 36.55
C GLU A 48 -28.72 2.57 35.44
N SER A 49 -28.11 2.72 34.25
CA SER A 49 -28.74 3.39 33.10
C SER A 49 -29.52 2.45 32.18
N ARG A 50 -29.40 1.13 32.36
CA ARG A 50 -30.10 0.14 31.52
C ARG A 50 -31.62 0.31 31.52
N ALA A 51 -32.23 0.51 32.69
CA ALA A 51 -33.69 0.65 32.81
C ALA A 51 -34.22 1.87 32.05
N MET A 52 -33.45 2.97 32.05
CA MET A 52 -33.81 4.24 31.39
C MET A 52 -34.08 4.08 29.88
N VAL A 53 -33.44 3.11 29.23
CA VAL A 53 -33.68 2.81 27.82
C VAL A 53 -35.16 2.50 27.56
N ASP A 54 -35.75 1.65 28.40
CA ASP A 54 -37.13 1.19 28.25
C ASP A 54 -38.15 2.12 28.90
N THR A 55 -37.78 2.80 30.00
CA THR A 55 -38.71 3.64 30.76
C THR A 55 -38.82 5.07 30.26
N GLU A 56 -37.76 5.62 29.67
CA GLU A 56 -37.67 7.04 29.31
C GLU A 56 -37.29 7.27 27.85
N ILE A 57 -36.26 6.58 27.34
CA ILE A 57 -35.70 6.87 26.01
C ILE A 57 -36.63 6.37 24.90
N LEU A 58 -36.88 5.06 24.82
CA LEU A 58 -37.71 4.48 23.76
C LEU A 58 -39.15 5.01 23.75
N PRO A 59 -39.83 5.18 24.91
CA PRO A 59 -41.19 5.75 24.93
C PRO A 59 -41.26 7.21 24.45
N ALA A 60 -40.18 7.98 24.58
CA ALA A 60 -40.14 9.39 24.19
C ALA A 60 -39.88 9.60 22.69
N LEU A 61 -39.54 8.55 21.93
CA LEU A 61 -39.30 8.65 20.49
C LEU A 61 -40.61 8.77 19.70
N ASP A 62 -40.59 9.61 18.67
CA ASP A 62 -41.68 9.75 17.69
C ASP A 62 -41.52 8.76 16.51
N TYR A 63 -40.63 7.78 16.66
CA TYR A 63 -40.37 6.72 15.70
C TYR A 63 -39.89 5.47 16.42
N ARG A 64 -40.02 4.32 15.76
CA ARG A 64 -39.57 3.04 16.29
C ARG A 64 -38.37 2.54 15.48
N PRO A 65 -37.18 2.37 16.10
CA PRO A 65 -36.09 1.64 15.47
C PRO A 65 -36.55 0.25 15.06
N ARG A 66 -36.04 -0.25 13.93
CA ARG A 66 -36.36 -1.62 13.45
C ARG A 66 -35.88 -2.66 14.46
N HIS A 67 -34.66 -2.47 14.96
CA HIS A 67 -34.09 -3.27 16.04
C HIS A 67 -33.31 -2.37 16.99
N HIS A 68 -33.27 -2.76 18.26
CA HIS A 68 -32.35 -2.18 19.23
C HIS A 68 -31.73 -3.30 20.08
N ASP A 69 -30.51 -3.06 20.53
CA ASP A 69 -29.77 -3.92 21.45
C ASP A 69 -29.01 -3.02 22.45
N TRP A 70 -28.42 -3.63 23.48
CA TRP A 70 -27.57 -2.93 24.42
C TRP A 70 -26.29 -3.72 24.70
N ILE A 71 -25.23 -2.98 25.00
CA ILE A 71 -23.98 -3.50 25.54
C ILE A 71 -23.88 -2.94 26.95
N GLU A 72 -23.88 -3.81 27.95
CA GLU A 72 -23.81 -3.41 29.35
C GLU A 72 -22.38 -3.52 29.89
N THR A 73 -21.81 -2.42 30.38
CA THR A 73 -20.54 -2.46 31.12
C THR A 73 -20.79 -2.78 32.59
N PRO A 74 -20.02 -3.71 33.20
CA PRO A 74 -20.12 -4.01 34.62
C PRO A 74 -19.46 -2.92 35.49
N ALA A 75 -18.63 -2.04 34.90
CA ALA A 75 -17.87 -1.02 35.61
C ALA A 75 -17.79 0.28 34.79
N ALA A 76 -18.82 1.14 34.92
CA ALA A 76 -18.95 2.38 34.15
C ALA A 76 -17.84 3.42 34.39
N GLU A 77 -17.11 3.31 35.49
CA GLU A 77 -15.98 4.19 35.84
C GLU A 77 -14.61 3.57 35.53
N ASP A 78 -14.56 2.31 35.06
CA ASP A 78 -13.33 1.65 34.64
C ASP A 78 -13.19 1.72 33.10
N LEU A 79 -12.21 2.49 32.64
CA LEU A 79 -11.97 2.72 31.21
C LEU A 79 -11.60 1.42 30.49
N LEU A 80 -10.73 0.60 31.10
CA LEU A 80 -10.22 -0.60 30.49
C LEU A 80 -11.32 -1.65 30.36
N GLU A 81 -12.15 -1.79 31.40
CA GLU A 81 -13.27 -2.72 31.36
C GLU A 81 -14.33 -2.29 30.34
N CYS A 82 -14.64 -0.99 30.27
CA CYS A 82 -15.52 -0.46 29.22
C CYS A 82 -14.98 -0.77 27.81
N CYS A 83 -13.69 -0.54 27.56
CA CYS A 83 -13.07 -0.87 26.27
C CYS A 83 -13.15 -2.36 25.96
N ARG A 84 -12.81 -3.24 26.91
CA ARG A 84 -12.85 -4.70 26.71
C ARG A 84 -14.24 -5.21 26.37
N VAL A 85 -15.26 -4.70 27.05
CA VAL A 85 -16.65 -5.09 26.79
C VAL A 85 -17.07 -4.64 25.39
N LEU A 86 -16.74 -3.41 25.00
CA LEU A 86 -17.03 -2.90 23.65
C LEU A 86 -16.31 -3.69 22.57
N GLU A 87 -15.00 -3.94 22.73
CA GLU A 87 -14.20 -4.73 21.78
C GLU A 87 -14.74 -6.16 21.61
N ARG A 88 -15.31 -6.76 22.67
CA ARG A 88 -15.87 -8.11 22.63
C ARG A 88 -17.27 -8.16 22.03
N GLU A 89 -18.15 -7.23 22.38
CA GLU A 89 -19.58 -7.31 22.05
C GLU A 89 -19.96 -6.55 20.78
N LEU A 90 -19.25 -5.48 20.41
CA LEU A 90 -19.56 -4.74 19.18
C LEU A 90 -19.45 -5.61 17.92
N PRO A 91 -18.37 -6.40 17.69
CA PRO A 91 -18.28 -7.24 16.50
C PRO A 91 -19.43 -8.25 16.42
N ARG A 92 -19.79 -8.88 17.54
CA ARG A 92 -20.90 -9.83 17.61
C ARG A 92 -22.24 -9.17 17.28
N LEU A 93 -22.43 -7.93 17.72
CA LEU A 93 -23.64 -7.18 17.44
C LEU A 93 -23.72 -6.79 15.95
N MET A 94 -22.59 -6.37 15.37
CA MET A 94 -22.49 -6.07 13.95
C MET A 94 -22.79 -7.31 13.08
N ASP A 95 -22.22 -8.48 13.45
CA ASP A 95 -22.49 -9.76 12.81
C ASP A 95 -23.98 -10.13 12.91
N LYS A 96 -24.58 -9.98 14.09
CA LYS A 96 -26.03 -10.20 14.33
C LYS A 96 -26.88 -9.32 13.42
N TRP A 97 -26.47 -8.07 13.21
CA TRP A 97 -27.19 -7.12 12.36
C TRP A 97 -26.82 -7.21 10.88
N MET A 98 -25.82 -8.00 10.51
CA MET A 98 -25.26 -8.12 9.16
C MET A 98 -24.86 -6.76 8.57
N ILE A 99 -24.24 -5.92 9.38
CA ILE A 99 -23.66 -4.64 8.95
C ILE A 99 -22.22 -4.52 9.42
N SER A 100 -21.46 -3.62 8.82
CA SER A 100 -20.13 -3.23 9.27
C SER A 100 -20.20 -1.93 10.11
N LEU A 101 -19.21 -1.73 10.99
CA LEU A 101 -19.13 -0.53 11.84
C LEU A 101 -19.02 0.79 11.06
N ASP A 102 -18.49 0.77 9.85
CA ASP A 102 -18.36 1.96 8.99
C ASP A 102 -19.72 2.54 8.54
N ALA A 103 -20.77 1.70 8.55
CA ALA A 103 -22.16 2.08 8.30
C ALA A 103 -22.90 2.60 9.55
N ALA A 104 -22.24 2.59 10.71
CA ALA A 104 -22.78 3.10 11.96
C ALA A 104 -22.31 4.54 12.24
N VAL A 105 -23.09 5.25 13.05
CA VAL A 105 -22.69 6.52 13.67
C VAL A 105 -22.50 6.29 15.16
N VAL A 106 -21.43 6.85 15.71
CA VAL A 106 -21.19 6.78 17.16
C VAL A 106 -21.56 8.10 17.81
N ASP A 107 -22.41 8.03 18.82
CA ASP A 107 -22.81 9.16 19.63
C ASP A 107 -22.32 9.00 21.07
N TYR A 108 -21.40 9.85 21.48
CA TYR A 108 -20.77 9.76 22.81
C TYR A 108 -21.36 10.78 23.81
N THR A 109 -22.59 11.26 23.56
CA THR A 109 -23.26 12.30 24.35
C THR A 109 -23.50 11.90 25.80
N GLY A 110 -24.04 10.69 26.02
CA GLY A 110 -24.38 10.20 27.34
C GLY A 110 -23.30 9.30 27.94
N GLY A 111 -23.59 8.75 29.11
CA GLY A 111 -22.67 7.91 29.88
C GLY A 111 -21.78 8.73 30.81
N THR A 112 -20.98 8.02 31.60
CA THR A 112 -19.86 8.63 32.32
C THR A 112 -18.83 9.14 31.31
N LYS A 113 -17.94 10.04 31.72
CA LYS A 113 -16.82 10.46 30.86
C LYS A 113 -16.01 9.25 30.39
N THR A 114 -15.84 8.27 31.29
CA THR A 114 -15.15 7.02 31.02
C THR A 114 -15.84 6.20 29.93
N MET A 115 -17.17 6.06 29.99
CA MET A 115 -17.95 5.36 28.95
C MET A 115 -17.87 6.06 27.60
N SER A 116 -18.01 7.39 27.56
CA SER A 116 -17.91 8.16 26.32
C SER A 116 -16.53 8.00 25.66
N VAL A 117 -15.46 8.08 26.47
CA VAL A 117 -14.08 7.88 25.99
C VAL A 117 -13.85 6.43 25.54
N ALA A 118 -14.32 5.44 26.29
CA ALA A 118 -14.21 4.03 25.90
C ALA A 118 -14.91 3.76 24.56
N LEU A 119 -16.12 4.29 24.39
CA LEU A 119 -16.89 4.16 23.16
C LEU A 119 -16.15 4.80 21.98
N ALA A 120 -15.60 6.00 22.15
CA ALA A 120 -14.78 6.63 21.13
C ALA A 120 -13.54 5.78 20.80
N LEU A 121 -12.76 5.36 21.80
CA LEU A 121 -11.54 4.57 21.60
C LEU A 121 -11.80 3.23 20.91
N ALA A 122 -12.84 2.50 21.31
CA ALA A 122 -13.19 1.20 20.74
C ALA A 122 -13.67 1.30 19.28
N THR A 123 -14.18 2.46 18.86
CA THR A 123 -14.79 2.65 17.54
C THR A 123 -13.95 3.49 16.57
N ILE A 124 -12.91 4.18 17.05
CA ILE A 124 -12.15 5.18 16.27
C ILE A 124 -11.51 4.60 15.03
N GLN A 125 -11.16 3.31 15.06
CA GLN A 125 -10.56 2.63 13.91
C GLN A 125 -11.57 2.14 12.89
N ALA A 126 -12.88 2.12 13.20
CA ALA A 126 -13.88 1.40 12.42
C ALA A 126 -15.07 2.26 11.96
N VAL A 127 -15.39 3.34 12.67
CA VAL A 127 -16.54 4.21 12.39
C VAL A 127 -16.11 5.44 11.61
N SER A 128 -16.96 5.93 10.71
CA SER A 128 -16.68 7.06 9.82
C SER A 128 -17.20 8.41 10.36
N ARG A 129 -18.13 8.40 11.32
CA ARG A 129 -18.81 9.62 11.80
C ARG A 129 -19.12 9.57 13.30
N TYR A 130 -18.86 10.68 13.97
CA TYR A 130 -19.16 10.88 15.38
C TYR A 130 -20.17 12.02 15.58
N THR A 131 -21.05 11.86 16.57
CA THR A 131 -22.02 12.89 16.95
C THR A 131 -21.98 13.15 18.45
N TYR A 132 -22.28 14.40 18.81
CA TYR A 132 -22.40 14.83 20.19
C TYR A 132 -23.53 15.86 20.30
N VAL A 133 -24.40 15.71 21.28
CA VAL A 133 -25.43 16.69 21.59
C VAL A 133 -24.89 17.63 22.66
N GLY A 134 -24.56 18.85 22.23
CA GLY A 134 -24.25 19.96 23.13
C GLY A 134 -25.51 20.72 23.53
N GLY A 135 -25.33 21.77 24.32
CA GLY A 135 -26.39 22.74 24.63
C GLY A 135 -25.92 24.14 24.32
N SER A 136 -26.81 25.00 23.82
CA SER A 136 -26.53 26.45 23.71
C SER A 136 -26.50 27.13 25.09
N GLU A 137 -27.18 26.54 26.06
CA GLU A 137 -27.23 26.97 27.45
C GLU A 137 -27.05 25.77 28.38
N ARG A 138 -26.34 26.00 29.48
CA ARG A 138 -26.17 25.03 30.56
C ARG A 138 -26.57 25.68 31.87
N THR A 139 -27.16 24.87 32.74
CA THR A 139 -27.41 25.24 34.14
C THR A 139 -26.11 25.68 34.83
N ARG A 140 -26.19 26.39 35.96
CA ARG A 140 -25.01 26.95 36.67
C ARG A 140 -24.09 27.80 35.78
N GLY A 141 -24.68 28.70 34.98
CA GLY A 141 -23.92 29.71 34.22
C GLY A 141 -22.95 29.13 33.18
N GLY A 142 -23.29 27.99 32.56
CA GLY A 142 -22.43 27.35 31.55
C GLY A 142 -21.73 26.06 31.99
N LEU A 143 -21.67 25.77 33.30
CA LEU A 143 -20.88 24.65 33.85
C LEU A 143 -21.70 23.40 34.23
N GLY A 144 -23.02 23.50 34.26
CA GLY A 144 -23.94 22.43 34.62
C GLY A 144 -24.42 21.60 33.41
N VAL A 145 -25.51 20.86 33.62
CA VAL A 145 -26.19 20.10 32.56
C VAL A 145 -26.83 21.03 31.53
N VAL A 146 -26.96 20.57 30.29
CA VAL A 146 -27.70 21.27 29.24
C VAL A 146 -29.14 21.49 29.70
N VAL A 147 -29.68 22.69 29.46
CA VAL A 147 -31.08 23.00 29.77
C VAL A 147 -31.97 22.28 28.74
N ASP A 148 -32.98 21.55 29.23
CA ASP A 148 -33.93 20.82 28.38
C ASP A 148 -34.54 21.75 27.31
N GLY A 149 -34.50 21.33 26.04
CA GLY A 149 -34.99 22.09 24.90
C GLY A 149 -33.98 23.08 24.28
N LYS A 150 -32.74 23.12 24.79
CA LYS A 150 -31.62 23.92 24.24
C LYS A 150 -30.52 23.05 23.61
N GLU A 151 -30.84 21.80 23.30
CA GLU A 151 -29.94 20.84 22.68
C GLU A 151 -29.61 21.26 21.24
N ARG A 152 -28.32 21.19 20.89
CA ARG A 152 -27.86 21.35 19.51
C ARG A 152 -26.96 20.18 19.14
N MET A 153 -27.33 19.52 18.05
CA MET A 153 -26.53 18.44 17.50
C MET A 153 -25.26 19.01 16.86
N LEU A 154 -24.11 18.53 17.30
CA LEU A 154 -22.81 18.83 16.72
C LEU A 154 -22.33 17.57 15.99
N HIS A 155 -22.31 17.64 14.66
CA HIS A 155 -21.63 16.66 13.85
C HIS A 155 -20.14 16.91 13.96
N GLN A 156 -19.39 15.91 14.43
CA GLN A 156 -17.94 16.00 14.44
C GLN A 156 -17.39 15.11 13.33
N VAL A 157 -16.51 15.69 12.52
CA VAL A 157 -15.69 14.92 11.59
C VAL A 157 -14.88 13.93 12.41
N ASN A 158 -14.67 12.73 11.87
CA ASN A 158 -13.90 11.72 12.55
C ASN A 158 -12.51 12.27 12.92
N PRO A 159 -12.11 12.25 14.21
CA PRO A 159 -10.74 12.63 14.61
C PRO A 159 -9.66 11.79 13.90
N TRP A 160 -10.05 10.71 13.22
CA TRP A 160 -9.21 9.91 12.34
C TRP A 160 -8.53 10.72 11.24
N ASP A 161 -9.05 11.87 10.78
CA ASP A 161 -8.30 12.70 9.81
C ASP A 161 -6.94 13.16 10.40
N ALA A 162 -6.89 13.39 11.72
CA ALA A 162 -5.66 13.69 12.46
C ALA A 162 -4.90 12.43 12.88
N LEU A 163 -5.61 11.38 13.32
CA LEU A 163 -4.94 10.13 13.70
C LEU A 163 -4.35 9.42 12.46
N ALA A 164 -4.87 9.62 11.24
CA ALA A 164 -4.53 8.89 10.02
C ALA A 164 -3.04 9.01 9.72
N LEU A 165 -2.41 10.04 10.28
CA LEU A 165 -0.96 10.17 10.45
C LEU A 165 -0.27 8.85 10.84
N SER A 166 -0.78 8.08 11.80
CA SER A 166 -0.21 6.79 12.19
C SER A 166 -0.30 5.75 11.08
N ALA A 167 -1.43 5.67 10.37
CA ALA A 167 -1.60 4.77 9.23
C ALA A 167 -0.76 5.21 8.02
N ARG A 168 -0.75 6.50 7.69
CA ARG A 168 0.09 7.13 6.67
C ARG A 168 1.58 6.87 6.93
N ARG A 169 2.03 7.01 8.18
CA ARG A 169 3.41 6.69 8.61
C ARG A 169 3.71 5.20 8.47
N ARG A 170 2.80 4.31 8.90
CA ARG A 170 2.97 2.86 8.70
C ARG A 170 3.09 2.51 7.22
N ALA A 171 2.20 3.03 6.37
CA ALA A 171 2.24 2.83 4.93
C ALA A 171 3.56 3.35 4.32
N SER A 172 4.04 4.51 4.77
CA SER A 172 5.32 5.09 4.33
C SER A 172 6.53 4.26 4.76
N LEU A 173 6.51 3.71 5.98
CA LEU A 173 7.54 2.77 6.45
C LEU A 173 7.52 1.46 5.67
N LEU A 174 6.34 0.90 5.39
CA LEU A 174 6.18 -0.29 4.56
C LEU A 174 6.71 -0.05 3.14
N PHE A 175 6.33 1.07 2.52
CA PHE A 175 6.79 1.46 1.18
C PHE A 175 8.32 1.60 1.15
N LYS A 176 8.91 2.30 2.13
CA LYS A 176 10.35 2.48 2.28
C LYS A 176 11.08 1.14 2.45
N GLY A 177 10.45 0.17 3.12
CA GLY A 177 10.98 -1.18 3.33
C GLY A 177 10.72 -2.17 2.19
N GLY A 178 10.28 -1.71 1.01
CA GLY A 178 10.01 -2.59 -0.14
C GLY A 178 8.69 -3.38 -0.07
N ARG A 179 7.83 -3.08 0.92
CA ARG A 179 6.56 -3.78 1.15
C ARG A 179 5.40 -3.01 0.51
N TYR A 180 5.48 -2.85 -0.81
CA TYR A 180 4.56 -2.02 -1.59
C TYR A 180 3.09 -2.47 -1.50
N GLU A 181 2.82 -3.77 -1.54
CA GLU A 181 1.44 -4.29 -1.39
C GLU A 181 0.87 -4.01 -0.01
N GLY A 182 1.66 -4.19 1.04
CA GLY A 182 1.23 -3.86 2.41
C GLY A 182 0.98 -2.37 2.59
N ALA A 183 1.77 -1.51 1.93
CA ALA A 183 1.50 -0.07 1.91
C ALA A 183 0.19 0.26 1.18
N ALA A 184 -0.10 -0.43 0.06
CA ALA A 184 -1.36 -0.29 -0.66
C ALA A 184 -2.56 -0.70 0.21
N ASP A 185 -2.46 -1.82 0.94
CA ASP A 185 -3.51 -2.30 1.84
C ASP A 185 -3.80 -1.30 2.98
N GLU A 186 -2.76 -0.68 3.55
CA GLU A 186 -2.95 0.38 4.54
C GLU A 186 -3.66 1.59 3.93
N PHE A 187 -3.29 2.06 2.74
CA PHE A 187 -3.99 3.18 2.10
C PHE A 187 -5.43 2.85 1.70
N ARG A 188 -5.71 1.63 1.24
CA ARG A 188 -7.07 1.14 1.01
C ARG A 188 -7.90 1.16 2.29
N SER A 189 -7.31 0.69 3.40
CA SER A 189 -7.94 0.71 4.72
C SER A 189 -8.23 2.13 5.21
N VAL A 190 -7.34 3.08 4.92
CA VAL A 190 -7.59 4.50 5.23
C VAL A 190 -8.69 5.07 4.34
N ALA A 191 -8.70 4.78 3.03
CA ALA A 191 -9.70 5.27 2.09
C ALA A 191 -11.13 4.86 2.46
N SER A 192 -11.34 3.70 3.10
CA SER A 192 -12.66 3.28 3.56
C SER A 192 -13.17 4.06 4.77
N ARG A 193 -12.29 4.73 5.52
CA ARG A 193 -12.58 5.33 6.84
C ARG A 193 -12.59 6.86 6.85
N VAL A 194 -11.82 7.48 5.96
CA VAL A 194 -11.72 8.95 5.89
C VAL A 194 -12.97 9.58 5.29
N SER A 195 -13.11 10.90 5.51
CA SER A 195 -14.21 11.67 4.94
C SER A 195 -14.26 11.56 3.40
N PRO A 196 -15.44 11.64 2.77
CA PRO A 196 -15.59 11.47 1.32
C PRO A 196 -14.66 12.35 0.47
N GLY A 197 -14.34 13.56 0.94
CA GLY A 197 -13.44 14.49 0.24
C GLY A 197 -11.98 14.02 0.17
N GLU A 198 -11.54 13.16 1.09
CA GLU A 198 -10.16 12.66 1.11
C GLU A 198 -10.01 11.27 0.47
N LYS A 199 -11.09 10.54 0.19
CA LYS A 199 -11.00 9.16 -0.33
C LYS A 199 -10.20 9.06 -1.64
N ALA A 200 -10.34 10.05 -2.52
CA ALA A 200 -9.67 10.06 -3.81
C ALA A 200 -8.14 10.03 -3.69
N VAL A 201 -7.55 10.81 -2.78
CA VAL A 201 -6.08 10.83 -2.61
C VAL A 201 -5.57 9.48 -2.12
N TYR A 202 -6.28 8.82 -1.22
CA TYR A 202 -5.85 7.51 -0.70
C TYR A 202 -6.01 6.38 -1.70
N HIS A 203 -7.05 6.39 -2.54
CA HIS A 203 -7.10 5.47 -3.68
C HIS A 203 -5.99 5.76 -4.69
N GLY A 204 -5.62 7.04 -4.90
CA GLY A 204 -4.45 7.41 -5.69
C GLY A 204 -3.15 6.86 -5.09
N LEU A 205 -2.97 6.93 -3.78
CA LEU A 205 -1.81 6.36 -3.07
C LEU A 205 -1.79 4.83 -3.08
N GLU A 206 -2.96 4.20 -3.00
CA GLU A 206 -3.12 2.76 -3.19
C GLU A 206 -2.66 2.36 -4.60
N ASP A 207 -3.17 3.01 -5.65
CA ASP A 207 -2.78 2.78 -7.04
C ASP A 207 -1.27 3.00 -7.25
N LEU A 208 -0.69 4.04 -6.62
CA LEU A 208 0.75 4.32 -6.63
C LEU A 208 1.52 3.13 -6.04
N CYS A 209 1.14 2.66 -4.86
CA CYS A 209 1.81 1.54 -4.20
C CYS A 209 1.70 0.26 -5.04
N CYS A 210 0.53 -0.04 -5.59
CA CYS A 210 0.35 -1.15 -6.51
C CYS A 210 1.21 -1.01 -7.77
N GLY A 211 1.35 0.19 -8.33
CA GLY A 211 2.19 0.45 -9.50
C GLY A 211 3.66 0.15 -9.23
N TYR A 212 4.20 0.57 -8.08
CA TYR A 212 5.55 0.20 -7.66
C TYR A 212 5.69 -1.29 -7.35
N ALA A 213 4.66 -1.95 -6.82
CA ALA A 213 4.68 -3.41 -6.61
C ALA A 213 4.80 -4.18 -7.93
N GLU A 214 4.04 -3.77 -8.96
CA GLU A 214 4.11 -4.38 -10.29
C GLU A 214 5.44 -4.09 -10.99
N TRP A 215 5.97 -2.86 -10.85
CA TRP A 215 7.32 -2.55 -11.32
C TRP A 215 8.36 -3.44 -10.63
N ASP A 216 8.27 -3.63 -9.32
CA ASP A 216 9.23 -4.44 -8.57
C ASP A 216 9.21 -5.94 -8.94
N ARG A 217 8.16 -6.38 -9.65
CA ARG A 217 8.00 -7.71 -10.26
C ARG A 217 8.36 -7.75 -11.76
N PHE A 218 8.88 -6.65 -12.30
CA PHE A 218 9.15 -6.44 -13.72
C PHE A 218 7.92 -6.46 -14.63
N ALA A 219 6.70 -6.31 -14.07
CA ALA A 219 5.47 -6.15 -14.83
C ALA A 219 5.33 -4.69 -15.32
N HIS A 220 6.30 -4.22 -16.10
CA HIS A 220 6.53 -2.80 -16.42
C HIS A 220 5.29 -2.09 -17.00
N ARG A 221 4.56 -2.74 -17.93
CA ARG A 221 3.33 -2.16 -18.52
C ARG A 221 2.25 -1.92 -17.46
N ARG A 222 1.98 -2.93 -16.64
CA ARG A 222 0.97 -2.82 -15.58
C ARG A 222 1.36 -1.81 -14.51
N GLY A 223 2.65 -1.76 -14.15
CA GLY A 223 3.21 -0.74 -13.28
C GLY A 223 2.99 0.67 -13.84
N GLN A 224 3.27 0.87 -15.14
CA GLN A 224 3.06 2.15 -15.82
C GLN A 224 1.59 2.60 -15.80
N ASP A 225 0.66 1.70 -16.09
CA ASP A 225 -0.77 2.00 -16.09
C ASP A 225 -1.25 2.46 -14.70
N LEU A 226 -0.84 1.75 -13.64
CA LEU A 226 -1.20 2.06 -12.26
C LEU A 226 -0.57 3.38 -11.78
N LEU A 227 0.72 3.60 -12.05
CA LEU A 227 1.38 4.87 -11.73
C LEU A 227 0.73 6.03 -12.47
N PHE A 228 0.38 5.86 -13.74
CA PHE A 228 -0.31 6.91 -14.51
C PHE A 228 -1.71 7.20 -13.94
N LYS A 229 -2.49 6.16 -13.61
CA LYS A 229 -3.79 6.28 -12.96
C LYS A 229 -3.71 7.08 -11.66
N SER A 230 -2.69 6.81 -10.83
CA SER A 230 -2.50 7.48 -9.54
C SER A 230 -2.35 9.00 -9.66
N LEU A 231 -1.75 9.49 -10.75
CA LEU A 231 -1.47 10.92 -10.93
C LEU A 231 -2.72 11.80 -10.90
N THR A 232 -3.87 11.31 -11.38
CA THR A 232 -5.11 12.11 -11.44
C THR A 232 -5.52 12.65 -10.05
N ALA A 233 -5.51 11.78 -9.04
CA ALA A 233 -5.86 12.16 -7.68
C ALA A 233 -4.72 12.90 -6.97
N LEU A 234 -3.46 12.48 -7.22
CA LEU A 234 -2.29 13.05 -6.57
C LEU A 234 -1.96 14.47 -7.07
N ASP A 235 -2.15 14.77 -8.35
CA ASP A 235 -1.98 16.12 -8.92
C ASP A 235 -2.93 17.10 -8.23
N SER A 236 -4.22 16.73 -8.15
CA SER A 236 -5.26 17.54 -7.53
C SER A 236 -4.96 17.79 -6.05
N PHE A 237 -4.50 16.75 -5.34
CA PHE A 237 -4.12 16.87 -3.94
C PHE A 237 -2.88 17.73 -3.73
N ALA A 238 -1.83 17.54 -4.53
CA ALA A 238 -0.58 18.31 -4.44
C ALA A 238 -0.83 19.81 -4.69
N ALA A 239 -1.70 20.15 -5.65
CA ALA A 239 -2.07 21.54 -5.91
C ALA A 239 -2.80 22.18 -4.72
N GLY A 240 -3.60 21.41 -3.97
CA GLY A 240 -4.36 21.89 -2.81
C GLY A 240 -3.60 21.85 -1.49
N SER A 241 -2.54 21.04 -1.36
CA SER A 241 -1.86 20.81 -0.07
C SER A 241 -0.94 21.96 0.34
N GLY A 242 -0.35 22.67 -0.63
CA GLY A 242 0.67 23.70 -0.37
C GLY A 242 2.00 23.15 0.15
N ASP A 243 2.16 21.82 0.21
CA ASP A 243 3.38 21.15 0.69
C ASP A 243 4.25 20.71 -0.52
N PRO A 244 5.46 21.28 -0.69
CA PRO A 244 6.35 20.97 -1.80
C PRO A 244 6.72 19.48 -1.93
N ALA A 245 6.65 18.71 -0.85
CA ALA A 245 6.95 17.29 -0.88
C ALA A 245 5.96 16.50 -1.76
N TRP A 246 4.69 16.94 -1.82
CA TRP A 246 3.67 16.34 -2.68
C TRP A 246 3.89 16.63 -4.15
N THR A 247 4.22 17.89 -4.48
CA THR A 247 4.58 18.29 -5.85
C THR A 247 5.78 17.49 -6.33
N HIS A 248 6.81 17.34 -5.48
CA HIS A 248 7.98 16.54 -5.80
C HIS A 248 7.64 15.05 -6.02
N LEU A 249 6.82 14.45 -5.15
CA LEU A 249 6.37 13.06 -5.31
C LEU A 249 5.68 12.86 -6.66
N VAL A 250 4.75 13.74 -7.01
CA VAL A 250 4.01 13.71 -8.27
C VAL A 250 4.95 13.80 -9.48
N GLU A 251 5.92 14.72 -9.45
CA GLU A 251 6.94 14.84 -10.51
C GLU A 251 7.77 13.56 -10.68
N VAL A 252 8.19 12.95 -9.55
CA VAL A 252 8.94 11.69 -9.57
C VAL A 252 8.09 10.57 -10.16
N VAL A 253 6.83 10.43 -9.72
CA VAL A 253 5.90 9.40 -10.23
C VAL A 253 5.65 9.58 -11.72
N ARG A 254 5.52 10.82 -12.19
CA ARG A 254 5.35 11.13 -13.62
C ARG A 254 6.57 10.70 -14.44
N ARG A 255 7.79 11.00 -13.96
CA ARG A 255 9.03 10.53 -14.59
C ARG A 255 9.12 9.01 -14.61
N HIS A 256 8.73 8.35 -13.53
CA HIS A 256 8.73 6.89 -13.44
C HIS A 256 7.72 6.23 -14.38
N ALA A 257 6.51 6.78 -14.50
CA ALA A 257 5.53 6.30 -15.47
C ALA A 257 6.05 6.42 -16.91
N ALA A 258 6.73 7.52 -17.24
CA ALA A 258 7.40 7.69 -18.54
C ALA A 258 8.55 6.68 -18.73
N LEU A 259 9.40 6.50 -17.72
CA LEU A 259 10.50 5.54 -17.75
C LEU A 259 10.00 4.10 -17.97
N LEU A 260 8.92 3.70 -17.29
CA LEU A 260 8.33 2.36 -17.46
C LEU A 260 7.75 2.16 -18.86
N ARG A 261 7.13 3.20 -19.45
CA ARG A 261 6.65 3.16 -20.84
C ARG A 261 7.83 2.94 -21.80
N ASP A 262 8.91 3.69 -21.63
CA ASP A 262 10.09 3.61 -22.48
C ASP A 262 10.80 2.24 -22.32
N MET A 263 10.87 1.72 -21.08
CA MET A 263 11.32 0.36 -20.80
C MET A 263 10.48 -0.70 -21.50
N ALA A 264 9.17 -0.53 -21.60
CA ALA A 264 8.27 -1.51 -22.22
C ALA A 264 8.33 -1.50 -23.76
N GLY A 265 8.87 -0.44 -24.36
CA GLY A 265 9.02 -0.28 -25.81
C GLY A 265 10.24 -1.00 -26.41
N GLU A 266 10.41 -0.81 -27.72
CA GLU A 266 11.59 -1.27 -28.47
C GLU A 266 12.83 -0.46 -28.06
N GLY A 267 13.97 -1.13 -27.85
CA GLY A 267 15.20 -0.47 -27.40
C GLY A 267 15.26 -0.21 -25.88
N GLY A 268 14.21 -0.60 -25.13
CA GLY A 268 14.15 -0.46 -23.68
C GLY A 268 15.10 -1.39 -22.90
N GLU A 269 15.84 -2.27 -23.58
CA GLU A 269 16.67 -3.29 -22.92
C GLU A 269 17.75 -2.70 -22.02
N SER A 270 18.42 -1.62 -22.44
CA SER A 270 19.44 -0.97 -21.60
C SER A 270 18.84 -0.41 -20.30
N LEU A 271 17.60 0.09 -20.36
CA LEU A 271 16.87 0.55 -19.19
C LEU A 271 16.47 -0.62 -18.28
N ARG A 272 16.10 -1.77 -18.85
CA ARG A 272 15.79 -2.99 -18.08
C ARG A 272 17.03 -3.57 -17.38
N VAL A 273 18.22 -3.42 -17.95
CA VAL A 273 19.48 -3.78 -17.26
C VAL A 273 19.70 -2.91 -16.04
N ALA A 274 19.52 -1.59 -16.15
CA ALA A 274 19.60 -0.67 -15.02
C ALA A 274 18.53 -1.00 -13.96
N ASP A 275 17.30 -1.32 -14.39
CA ASP A 275 16.21 -1.70 -13.49
C ASP A 275 16.49 -3.02 -12.75
N LEU A 276 17.08 -4.02 -13.41
CA LEU A 276 17.49 -5.26 -12.75
C LEU A 276 18.51 -5.03 -11.64
N ILE A 277 19.49 -4.15 -11.87
CA ILE A 277 20.49 -3.78 -10.85
C ILE A 277 19.84 -2.98 -9.73
N ALA A 278 18.94 -2.04 -10.04
CA ALA A 278 18.18 -1.31 -9.02
C ALA A 278 17.30 -2.25 -8.17
N ASN A 279 16.67 -3.24 -8.80
CA ASN A 279 15.86 -4.26 -8.11
C ASN A 279 16.73 -5.19 -7.26
N ALA A 280 17.93 -5.57 -7.74
CA ALA A 280 18.91 -6.32 -6.96
C ALA A 280 19.29 -5.55 -5.69
N ARG A 281 19.50 -4.23 -5.79
CA ARG A 281 19.76 -3.37 -4.64
C ARG A 281 18.61 -3.34 -3.65
N ARG A 282 17.36 -3.29 -4.12
CA ARG A 282 16.21 -3.37 -3.21
C ARG A 282 16.18 -4.70 -2.45
N ARG A 283 16.48 -5.83 -3.11
CA ARG A 283 16.57 -7.14 -2.44
C ARG A 283 17.75 -7.26 -1.48
N GLY A 284 18.92 -6.76 -1.86
CA GLY A 284 20.13 -6.86 -1.04
C GLY A 284 20.21 -5.82 0.06
N ASP A 285 20.14 -4.54 -0.29
CA ASP A 285 20.35 -3.41 0.64
C ASP A 285 19.17 -3.21 1.61
N LEU A 286 17.92 -3.45 1.17
CA LEU A 286 16.73 -3.19 1.99
C LEU A 286 16.22 -4.45 2.70
N GLU A 287 16.21 -5.60 2.01
CA GLU A 287 15.57 -6.82 2.51
C GLU A 287 16.56 -7.86 3.05
N ALA A 288 17.87 -7.66 2.89
CA ALA A 288 18.92 -8.64 3.20
C ALA A 288 18.71 -10.01 2.53
N ARG A 289 18.05 -10.04 1.35
CA ARG A 289 17.82 -11.24 0.55
C ARG A 289 18.91 -11.35 -0.52
N TYR A 290 20.10 -11.76 -0.09
CA TYR A 290 21.30 -11.72 -0.92
C TYR A 290 21.27 -12.71 -2.10
N ASP A 291 20.67 -13.88 -1.91
CA ASP A 291 20.46 -14.85 -2.99
C ASP A 291 19.60 -14.28 -4.13
N ASP A 292 18.49 -13.67 -3.76
CA ASP A 292 17.59 -12.97 -4.69
C ASP A 292 18.31 -11.84 -5.41
N ALA A 293 19.11 -11.06 -4.70
CA ALA A 293 19.88 -9.96 -5.26
C ALA A 293 20.91 -10.46 -6.28
N VAL A 294 21.70 -11.48 -5.92
CA VAL A 294 22.72 -12.07 -6.81
C VAL A 294 22.10 -12.67 -8.08
N ALA A 295 20.95 -13.33 -7.97
CA ALA A 295 20.24 -13.85 -9.14
C ALA A 295 19.85 -12.75 -10.14
N ARG A 296 19.46 -11.57 -9.64
CA ARG A 296 19.12 -10.39 -10.45
C ARG A 296 20.35 -9.75 -11.08
N LEU A 297 21.48 -9.68 -10.36
CA LEU A 297 22.76 -9.21 -10.90
C LEU A 297 23.27 -10.11 -12.04
N TYR A 298 23.15 -11.42 -11.88
CA TYR A 298 23.44 -12.37 -12.97
C TYR A 298 22.57 -12.11 -14.20
N SER A 299 21.25 -11.96 -13.97
CA SER A 299 20.29 -11.68 -15.04
C SER A 299 20.59 -10.36 -15.75
N ALA A 300 21.08 -9.35 -15.02
CA ALA A 300 21.50 -8.07 -15.58
C ALA A 300 22.71 -8.23 -16.51
N LEU A 301 23.73 -8.99 -16.11
CA LEU A 301 24.90 -9.26 -16.96
C LEU A 301 24.54 -10.03 -18.23
N GLU A 302 23.64 -11.02 -18.13
CA GLU A 302 23.17 -11.80 -19.27
C GLU A 302 22.37 -10.92 -20.25
N MET A 303 21.46 -10.11 -19.70
CA MET A 303 20.67 -9.18 -20.50
C MET A 303 21.54 -8.11 -21.16
N ALA A 304 22.56 -7.59 -20.49
CA ALA A 304 23.49 -6.62 -21.06
C ALA A 304 24.21 -7.18 -22.30
N ALA A 305 24.79 -8.37 -22.20
CA ALA A 305 25.48 -9.01 -23.33
C ALA A 305 24.51 -9.33 -24.47
N ARG A 306 23.35 -9.92 -24.16
CA ARG A 306 22.32 -10.23 -25.15
C ARG A 306 21.86 -8.99 -25.91
N SER A 307 21.60 -7.90 -25.20
CA SER A 307 21.11 -6.65 -25.79
C SER A 307 22.19 -5.97 -26.63
N ARG A 308 23.45 -6.03 -26.19
CA ARG A 308 24.60 -5.54 -26.97
C ARG A 308 24.77 -6.32 -28.28
N LEU A 309 24.72 -7.65 -28.23
CA LEU A 309 24.81 -8.52 -29.40
C LEU A 309 23.65 -8.31 -30.38
N ALA A 310 22.43 -8.20 -29.87
CA ALA A 310 21.26 -7.94 -30.70
C ALA A 310 21.31 -6.56 -31.36
N GLY A 311 21.58 -5.50 -30.58
CA GLY A 311 21.52 -4.12 -31.06
C GLY A 311 22.68 -3.72 -31.97
N ARG A 312 23.91 -4.17 -31.68
CA ARG A 312 25.11 -3.75 -32.43
C ARG A 312 25.51 -4.74 -33.53
N TYR A 313 25.26 -6.03 -33.33
CA TYR A 313 25.74 -7.09 -34.21
C TYR A 313 24.60 -7.87 -34.88
N ASN A 314 23.34 -7.57 -34.56
CA ASN A 314 22.16 -8.29 -35.05
C ASN A 314 22.21 -9.81 -34.73
N ILE A 315 22.75 -10.16 -33.56
CA ILE A 315 22.91 -11.55 -33.10
C ILE A 315 21.93 -11.83 -31.96
N ASN A 316 21.01 -12.78 -32.18
CA ASN A 316 20.12 -13.29 -31.14
C ASN A 316 20.79 -14.47 -30.43
N THR A 317 21.19 -14.28 -29.16
CA THR A 317 21.92 -15.30 -28.38
C THR A 317 21.19 -16.63 -28.22
N ALA A 318 19.86 -16.68 -28.40
CA ALA A 318 19.09 -17.92 -28.35
C ALA A 318 19.05 -18.69 -29.69
N LYS A 319 19.44 -18.05 -30.80
CA LYS A 319 19.37 -18.56 -32.17
C LYS A 319 20.51 -17.99 -33.02
N VAL A 320 21.75 -18.24 -32.60
CA VAL A 320 22.94 -17.75 -33.32
C VAL A 320 23.26 -18.72 -34.46
N LEU A 321 23.45 -18.20 -35.68
CA LEU A 321 23.92 -19.00 -36.80
C LEU A 321 25.44 -19.21 -36.69
N PRO A 322 25.98 -20.39 -37.06
CA PRO A 322 27.43 -20.64 -37.05
C PRO A 322 28.25 -19.59 -37.81
N ASP A 323 27.70 -19.05 -38.90
CA ASP A 323 28.37 -18.04 -39.73
C ASP A 323 28.43 -16.66 -39.07
N GLN A 324 27.58 -16.38 -38.07
CA GLN A 324 27.65 -15.17 -37.26
C GLN A 324 28.77 -15.23 -36.20
N VAL A 325 29.34 -16.42 -35.98
CA VAL A 325 30.47 -16.61 -35.06
C VAL A 325 31.79 -16.45 -35.82
N PRO A 326 32.75 -15.64 -35.33
CA PRO A 326 34.09 -15.54 -35.88
C PRO A 326 34.76 -16.91 -36.04
N GLU A 327 35.56 -17.06 -37.09
CA GLU A 327 36.20 -18.33 -37.45
C GLU A 327 37.06 -18.91 -36.33
N THR A 328 37.71 -18.04 -35.55
CA THR A 328 38.50 -18.35 -34.36
C THR A 328 37.72 -19.09 -33.26
N LEU A 329 36.41 -18.83 -33.16
CA LEU A 329 35.53 -19.40 -32.13
C LEU A 329 34.55 -20.44 -32.69
N ARG A 330 34.31 -20.45 -34.00
CA ARG A 330 33.21 -21.19 -34.64
C ARG A 330 33.21 -22.67 -34.31
N SER A 331 34.36 -23.33 -34.42
CA SER A 331 34.47 -24.78 -34.16
C SER A 331 34.14 -25.13 -32.69
N ASP A 332 34.73 -24.41 -31.73
CA ASP A 332 34.45 -24.57 -30.29
C ASP A 332 32.98 -24.31 -29.96
N PHE A 333 32.41 -23.24 -30.52
CA PHE A 333 31.02 -22.85 -30.26
C PHE A 333 30.02 -23.86 -30.84
N CYS A 334 30.25 -24.35 -32.06
CA CYS A 334 29.41 -25.37 -32.67
C CYS A 334 29.45 -26.67 -31.88
N CYS A 335 30.64 -27.08 -31.40
CA CYS A 335 30.78 -28.29 -30.59
C CYS A 335 30.02 -28.21 -29.25
N ARG A 336 29.99 -27.03 -28.62
CA ARG A 336 29.52 -26.89 -27.22
C ARG A 336 28.10 -26.34 -27.05
N PHE A 337 27.60 -25.57 -28.02
CA PHE A 337 26.39 -24.75 -27.83
C PHE A 337 25.29 -25.03 -28.86
N MET A 338 25.38 -26.11 -29.63
CA MET A 338 24.28 -26.54 -30.50
C MET A 338 22.99 -26.74 -29.68
N ALA A 339 21.90 -26.12 -30.13
CA ALA A 339 20.64 -26.12 -29.41
C ALA A 339 19.95 -27.51 -29.41
N SER A 340 20.13 -28.29 -30.47
CA SER A 340 19.66 -29.68 -30.60
C SER A 340 20.37 -30.35 -31.78
N GLU A 341 20.62 -31.66 -31.70
CA GLU A 341 21.08 -32.48 -32.83
C GLU A 341 20.06 -32.55 -33.98
N SER A 342 18.78 -32.28 -33.69
CA SER A 342 17.68 -32.28 -34.66
C SER A 342 17.39 -30.91 -35.29
N ASP A 343 18.13 -29.87 -34.92
CA ASP A 343 17.98 -28.54 -35.54
C ASP A 343 18.71 -28.51 -36.89
N ASN A 344 17.95 -28.64 -37.99
CA ASN A 344 18.48 -28.62 -39.36
C ASN A 344 19.22 -27.32 -39.71
N MET A 345 19.01 -26.23 -38.97
CA MET A 345 19.74 -24.97 -39.17
C MET A 345 21.03 -24.88 -38.34
N GLY A 346 21.28 -25.81 -37.42
CA GLY A 346 22.47 -25.80 -36.56
C GLY A 346 22.55 -24.59 -35.64
N ASN A 347 21.41 -24.06 -35.16
CA ASN A 347 21.43 -22.86 -34.33
C ASN A 347 22.14 -23.12 -33.00
N LEU A 348 22.86 -22.10 -32.54
CA LEU A 348 23.56 -22.12 -31.27
C LEU A 348 22.78 -21.31 -30.23
N LYS A 349 22.76 -21.81 -28.98
CA LYS A 349 22.22 -21.09 -27.83
C LYS A 349 23.37 -20.71 -26.89
N LEU A 350 23.72 -19.43 -26.88
CA LEU A 350 24.89 -18.94 -26.15
C LEU A 350 24.55 -18.60 -24.69
N PRO A 351 25.15 -19.28 -23.70
CA PRO A 351 25.10 -18.84 -22.30
C PRO A 351 25.94 -17.57 -22.07
N LEU A 352 25.83 -16.99 -20.87
CA LEU A 352 26.52 -15.75 -20.46
C LEU A 352 27.98 -15.65 -20.95
N TYR A 353 28.82 -16.63 -20.58
CA TYR A 353 30.24 -16.62 -20.94
C TYR A 353 30.48 -16.68 -22.44
N ALA A 354 29.68 -17.46 -23.18
CA ALA A 354 29.83 -17.54 -24.63
C ALA A 354 29.45 -16.21 -25.30
N ALA A 355 28.42 -15.54 -24.80
CA ALA A 355 28.02 -14.21 -25.27
C ALA A 355 29.13 -13.17 -25.02
N TYR A 356 29.76 -13.16 -23.85
CA TYR A 356 30.88 -12.26 -23.56
C TYR A 356 32.15 -12.62 -24.33
N ARG A 357 32.48 -13.90 -24.52
CA ARG A 357 33.59 -14.33 -25.38
C ARG A 357 33.41 -13.83 -26.81
N LEU A 358 32.18 -13.85 -27.32
CA LEU A 358 31.86 -13.32 -28.64
C LEU A 358 32.06 -11.79 -28.71
N LEU A 359 31.56 -11.05 -27.72
CA LEU A 359 31.78 -9.59 -27.61
C LEU A 359 33.27 -9.23 -27.53
N ILE A 360 34.03 -10.02 -26.79
CA ILE A 360 35.48 -9.90 -26.66
C ILE A 360 36.17 -10.07 -28.01
N GLU A 361 35.79 -11.09 -28.78
CA GLU A 361 36.34 -11.35 -30.12
C GLU A 361 36.00 -10.22 -31.10
N PHE A 362 34.82 -9.61 -30.96
CA PHE A 362 34.44 -8.41 -31.69
C PHE A 362 35.12 -7.12 -31.21
N ASN A 363 36.00 -7.18 -30.21
CA ASN A 363 36.63 -6.02 -29.56
C ASN A 363 35.59 -5.00 -29.06
N ASP A 364 34.45 -5.47 -28.58
CA ASP A 364 33.39 -4.61 -28.00
C ASP A 364 33.78 -4.15 -26.59
N ASP A 365 33.45 -2.90 -26.25
CA ASP A 365 33.79 -2.28 -24.96
C ASP A 365 33.15 -2.99 -23.76
N LEU A 366 31.93 -3.56 -23.92
CA LEU A 366 31.29 -4.36 -22.88
C LEU A 366 32.05 -5.68 -22.68
N GLY A 367 32.51 -6.28 -23.78
CA GLY A 367 33.38 -7.45 -23.76
C GLY A 367 34.73 -7.17 -23.07
N SER A 368 35.39 -6.06 -23.41
CA SER A 368 36.65 -5.65 -22.79
C SER A 368 36.52 -5.44 -21.27
N ARG A 369 35.44 -4.78 -20.83
CA ARG A 369 35.16 -4.60 -19.39
C ARG A 369 34.92 -5.93 -18.70
N PHE A 370 34.11 -6.82 -19.28
CA PHE A 370 33.92 -8.16 -18.70
C PHE A 370 35.23 -8.95 -18.60
N ARG A 371 36.08 -8.90 -19.64
CA ARG A 371 37.39 -9.57 -19.65
C ARG A 371 38.27 -9.11 -18.49
N ALA A 372 38.26 -7.82 -18.16
CA ALA A 372 39.03 -7.27 -17.04
C ALA A 372 38.62 -7.88 -15.68
N HIS A 373 37.36 -8.32 -15.55
CA HIS A 373 36.80 -8.88 -14.32
C HIS A 373 36.44 -10.38 -14.42
N GLU A 374 36.81 -11.07 -15.50
CA GLU A 374 36.33 -12.42 -15.84
C GLU A 374 36.59 -13.44 -14.72
N LYS A 375 37.79 -13.40 -14.11
CA LYS A 375 38.16 -14.29 -13.01
C LYS A 375 37.28 -14.07 -11.77
N GLU A 376 36.97 -12.82 -11.47
CA GLU A 376 36.14 -12.47 -10.32
C GLU A 376 34.67 -12.80 -10.56
N VAL A 377 34.13 -12.51 -11.76
CA VAL A 377 32.80 -12.98 -12.17
C VAL A 377 32.70 -14.49 -11.98
N THR A 378 33.70 -15.24 -12.44
CA THR A 378 33.72 -16.70 -12.34
C THR A 378 33.69 -17.18 -10.91
N ALA A 379 34.55 -16.63 -10.05
CA ALA A 379 34.57 -16.98 -8.64
C ALA A 379 33.24 -16.67 -7.93
N LEU A 380 32.58 -15.56 -8.27
CA LEU A 380 31.30 -15.16 -7.69
C LEU A 380 30.15 -16.05 -8.18
N LEU A 381 30.14 -16.43 -9.46
CA LEU A 381 29.14 -17.35 -10.01
C LEU A 381 29.28 -18.77 -9.49
N ASP A 382 30.51 -19.26 -9.33
CA ASP A 382 30.74 -20.56 -8.70
C ASP A 382 30.30 -20.56 -7.25
N SER A 383 30.50 -19.44 -6.54
CA SER A 383 30.01 -19.27 -5.17
C SER A 383 28.48 -19.20 -5.10
N ARG A 384 27.82 -18.53 -6.06
CA ARG A 384 26.35 -18.60 -6.20
C ARG A 384 25.86 -20.03 -6.45
N ASN A 385 26.55 -20.79 -7.30
CA ASN A 385 26.15 -22.18 -7.60
C ASN A 385 26.18 -23.08 -6.35
N LYS A 386 27.00 -22.75 -5.35
CA LYS A 386 27.03 -23.40 -4.03
C LYS A 386 25.91 -22.92 -3.09
N SER A 387 25.08 -21.97 -3.51
CA SER A 387 24.00 -21.49 -2.70
C SER A 387 22.81 -22.44 -2.64
N ILE A 388 22.03 -22.37 -1.55
CA ILE A 388 20.79 -23.11 -1.33
C ILE A 388 19.72 -22.87 -2.41
N LEU A 389 19.63 -21.66 -2.98
CA LEU A 389 18.71 -21.37 -4.10
C LEU A 389 19.28 -21.74 -5.47
N ALA A 390 20.46 -22.37 -5.51
CA ALA A 390 21.09 -22.91 -6.70
C ALA A 390 21.29 -24.43 -6.56
N HIS A 391 22.52 -24.90 -6.42
CA HIS A 391 22.86 -26.33 -6.38
C HIS A 391 23.58 -26.75 -5.10
N GLY A 392 23.79 -25.85 -4.14
CA GLY A 392 24.47 -26.17 -2.88
C GLY A 392 23.57 -26.03 -1.67
N GLY A 393 24.17 -25.73 -0.51
CA GLY A 393 23.50 -25.80 0.79
C GLY A 393 23.76 -24.63 1.73
N GLN A 394 24.46 -23.57 1.28
CA GLN A 394 24.73 -22.39 2.11
C GLN A 394 24.02 -21.15 1.55
N PRO A 395 23.64 -20.17 2.39
CA PRO A 395 23.12 -18.90 1.88
C PRO A 395 24.23 -18.01 1.31
N VAL A 396 23.87 -17.10 0.41
CA VAL A 396 24.79 -16.05 -0.07
C VAL A 396 25.07 -15.04 1.05
N SER A 397 26.33 -14.63 1.21
CA SER A 397 26.73 -13.61 2.20
C SER A 397 26.53 -12.18 1.66
N GLU A 398 26.39 -11.22 2.58
CA GLU A 398 26.32 -9.79 2.24
C GLU A 398 27.56 -9.29 1.48
N ASP A 399 28.76 -9.75 1.88
CA ASP A 399 30.03 -9.40 1.23
C ASP A 399 30.04 -9.85 -0.24
N LEU A 400 29.60 -11.09 -0.51
CA LEU A 400 29.51 -11.62 -1.85
C LEU A 400 28.55 -10.78 -2.71
N TYR A 401 27.37 -10.46 -2.16
CA TYR A 401 26.41 -9.59 -2.82
C TYR A 401 27.01 -8.23 -3.16
N LYS A 402 27.64 -7.55 -2.20
CA LYS A 402 28.23 -6.21 -2.39
C LYS A 402 29.33 -6.22 -3.44
N ARG A 403 30.20 -7.22 -3.43
CA ARG A 403 31.25 -7.39 -4.45
C ARG A 403 30.66 -7.63 -5.83
N PHE A 404 29.65 -8.48 -5.93
CA PHE A 404 29.01 -8.75 -7.22
C PHE A 404 28.23 -7.54 -7.74
N LEU A 405 27.57 -6.78 -6.85
CA LEU A 405 26.91 -5.53 -7.25
C LEU A 405 27.91 -4.55 -7.87
N GLY A 406 29.04 -4.30 -7.18
CA GLY A 406 30.08 -3.41 -7.68
C GLY A 406 30.62 -3.84 -9.04
N LEU A 407 30.95 -5.13 -9.17
CA LEU A 407 31.43 -5.70 -10.43
C LEU A 407 30.41 -5.59 -11.55
N ALA A 408 29.13 -5.91 -11.28
CA ALA A 408 28.08 -5.83 -12.30
C ALA A 408 27.89 -4.39 -12.81
N MET A 409 27.97 -3.41 -11.91
CA MET A 409 27.93 -1.99 -12.27
C MET A 409 29.12 -1.58 -13.12
N GLU A 410 30.34 -2.03 -12.80
CA GLU A 410 31.55 -1.75 -13.59
C GLU A 410 31.49 -2.35 -14.99
N VAL A 411 31.09 -3.64 -15.09
CA VAL A 411 30.97 -4.33 -16.38
C VAL A 411 29.94 -3.65 -17.27
N VAL A 412 28.73 -3.37 -16.76
CA VAL A 412 27.68 -2.70 -17.53
C VAL A 412 28.02 -1.22 -17.78
N GLY A 413 28.79 -0.59 -16.88
CA GLY A 413 29.21 0.82 -16.96
C GLY A 413 28.17 1.78 -16.43
N LEU A 414 27.46 1.37 -15.39
CA LEU A 414 26.45 2.18 -14.71
C LEU A 414 27.00 2.68 -13.38
N ARG A 415 26.59 3.89 -13.01
CA ARG A 415 26.82 4.49 -11.69
C ARG A 415 25.53 4.43 -10.89
N VAL A 416 25.64 4.65 -9.59
CA VAL A 416 24.48 4.62 -8.68
C VAL A 416 23.39 5.59 -9.13
N GLY A 417 23.77 6.77 -9.64
CA GLY A 417 22.84 7.79 -10.14
C GLY A 417 22.13 7.46 -11.45
N ASP A 418 22.57 6.43 -12.18
CA ASP A 418 21.93 5.97 -13.41
C ASP A 418 20.80 4.96 -13.13
N LEU A 419 20.71 4.48 -11.88
CA LEU A 419 19.73 3.47 -11.47
C LEU A 419 18.42 4.14 -11.05
N PRO A 420 17.25 3.61 -11.45
CA PRO A 420 15.98 4.12 -10.94
C PRO A 420 15.86 3.93 -9.42
N GLU A 421 15.53 5.01 -8.72
CA GLU A 421 15.28 5.00 -7.27
C GLU A 421 13.81 5.30 -6.99
N PHE A 422 13.15 4.46 -6.20
CA PHE A 422 11.75 4.66 -5.86
C PHE A 422 11.60 5.85 -4.88
N PRO A 423 10.51 6.64 -4.98
CA PRO A 423 10.35 7.84 -4.19
C PRO A 423 10.18 7.52 -2.70
N ARG A 424 10.26 8.57 -1.87
CA ARG A 424 9.77 8.52 -0.50
C ARG A 424 8.40 9.18 -0.44
N LEU A 425 7.49 8.58 0.33
CA LEU A 425 6.20 9.20 0.61
C LEU A 425 6.39 10.33 1.65
N PRO A 426 5.60 11.41 1.59
CA PRO A 426 5.80 12.64 2.38
C PRO A 426 5.39 12.55 3.88
N TRP A 427 5.55 11.39 4.53
CA TRP A 427 5.18 11.18 5.95
C TRP A 427 6.19 10.41 6.80
#